data_AF-A0A966QBL3-F1
#
_entry.id   AF-A0A966QBL3-F1
#
_cell.length_a   1.000
_cell.length_b   1.000
_cell.length_c   1.000
_cell.angle_alpha   90.00
_cell.angle_beta   90.00
_cell.angle_gamma   90.00
#
_symmetry.space_group_name_H-M   'P 1'
#
loop_
_entity.id
_entity.type
_entity.pdbx_description
1 polymer ?
#
loop_
_entity_poly.entity_id
_entity_poly.type
_entity_poly.pdbx_seq_one_letter_code
_entity_poly.pdbx_strand_id
1 'polypeptide(L)'
;PAGAESQVLARWDFSGGLGPTSTATGISANSVSVVGANPIYPPVYTGNPSPAAEARAWLGGRDNGRYYTFRVTNNLTVAVPVTRIRMDLRNESPGIGPTGFAVMSSADNYASDVASGSLDWSTRAWVNVNAKMNTVLQPGQALEFRVTGWGANSIPPQGGHLIMDNVVVLGGATDSDGDGLTDAWEIGYGRYQLIRGDLTWTQAKAAAVALGGHLGTITSSSEYDQIGLVVGPNPGGAQAWWIGASDAQIEGSWQWVTGEVWSYQSWYPGEPNNGAISNGNEDYAHIYNVNWRLWNDAADEVNSGNTIGYLFEFGYPTDPTKADTDGDGVNDKAETLAGTDPNSAGHASPADHPNGGQSAGDI
;
A
#
# COMPACT_ATOMS: atom_id res chain seq x y z
N PRO A 1 -24.08 -12.76 8.73
CA PRO A 1 -24.16 -13.04 7.28
C PRO A 1 -22.75 -13.28 6.72
N ALA A 2 -22.52 -14.45 6.13
CA ALA A 2 -21.25 -14.82 5.51
C ALA A 2 -21.13 -14.14 4.14
N GLY A 3 -20.85 -12.82 4.13
CA GLY A 3 -20.89 -11.98 2.94
C GLY A 3 -19.59 -11.22 2.72
N ALA A 4 -19.13 -11.26 1.47
CA ALA A 4 -17.94 -10.61 0.88
C ALA A 4 -16.58 -11.16 1.33
N GLU A 5 -16.19 -12.31 0.76
CA GLU A 5 -14.78 -12.70 0.66
C GLU A 5 -14.03 -11.61 -0.16
N SER A 6 -13.20 -10.80 0.50
CA SER A 6 -12.18 -9.94 -0.12
C SER A 6 -11.45 -10.68 -1.22
N GLN A 7 -10.98 -10.07 -2.31
CA GLN A 7 -10.02 -10.80 -3.14
C GLN A 7 -8.72 -10.01 -3.35
N VAL A 8 -7.98 -9.86 -2.23
CA VAL A 8 -6.52 -9.98 -2.31
C VAL A 8 -6.24 -11.26 -3.10
N LEU A 9 -5.88 -11.11 -4.38
CA LEU A 9 -5.66 -12.23 -5.29
C LEU A 9 -4.40 -12.98 -4.88
N ALA A 10 -3.40 -12.25 -4.39
CA ALA A 10 -2.18 -12.81 -3.84
C ALA A 10 -1.52 -11.82 -2.88
N ARG A 11 -1.03 -12.31 -1.74
CA ARG A 11 -0.07 -11.60 -0.89
C ARG A 11 1.17 -12.46 -0.68
N TRP A 12 2.33 -11.85 -0.80
CA TRP A 12 3.59 -12.37 -0.30
C TRP A 12 4.13 -11.41 0.75
N ASP A 13 4.17 -11.90 1.98
CA ASP A 13 4.76 -11.20 3.12
C ASP A 13 5.97 -12.02 3.56
N PHE A 14 7.13 -11.39 3.60
CA PHE A 14 8.37 -12.08 3.89
C PHE A 14 8.75 -11.98 5.37
N SER A 15 8.06 -11.14 6.14
CA SER A 15 8.26 -10.96 7.59
C SER A 15 7.84 -12.19 8.42
N GLY A 16 6.86 -12.95 7.93
CA GLY A 16 6.29 -14.14 8.59
C GLY A 16 6.70 -15.51 8.01
N GLY A 17 7.60 -15.54 7.02
CA GLY A 17 8.02 -16.75 6.30
C GLY A 17 7.61 -16.73 4.83
N LEU A 18 8.40 -17.40 3.98
CA LEU A 18 8.30 -17.34 2.51
C LEU A 18 7.05 -18.09 1.98
N GLY A 19 5.86 -17.50 2.06
CA GLY A 19 4.62 -18.15 1.63
C GLY A 19 3.59 -17.20 1.00
N PRO A 20 2.95 -17.56 -0.13
CA PRO A 20 1.78 -16.86 -0.63
C PRO A 20 0.58 -17.06 0.30
N THR A 21 -0.20 -16.01 0.53
CA THR A 21 -1.53 -16.08 1.15
C THR A 21 -2.56 -15.50 0.18
N SER A 22 -3.46 -16.35 -0.34
CA SER A 22 -4.64 -15.92 -1.12
C SER A 22 -5.90 -16.55 -0.50
N THR A 23 -6.96 -15.75 -0.36
CA THR A 23 -8.24 -16.18 0.23
C THR A 23 -9.34 -16.37 -0.80
N ALA A 24 -9.11 -15.93 -2.03
CA ALA A 24 -10.00 -16.11 -3.16
C ALA A 24 -10.12 -17.58 -3.57
N THR A 25 -11.33 -18.14 -3.49
CA THR A 25 -11.62 -19.50 -3.99
C THR A 25 -11.18 -19.60 -5.45
N GLY A 26 -10.34 -20.58 -5.80
CA GLY A 26 -9.88 -20.80 -7.18
C GLY A 26 -8.77 -19.88 -7.70
N ILE A 27 -8.39 -18.81 -6.99
CA ILE A 27 -7.17 -18.05 -7.32
C ILE A 27 -6.00 -18.62 -6.54
N SER A 28 -4.89 -18.89 -7.22
CA SER A 28 -3.69 -19.39 -6.57
C SER A 28 -2.45 -18.58 -6.91
N ALA A 29 -1.66 -18.29 -5.88
CA ALA A 29 -0.34 -17.70 -5.97
C ALA A 29 0.70 -18.80 -5.80
N ASN A 30 1.35 -19.21 -6.89
CA ASN A 30 2.05 -20.50 -6.93
C ASN A 30 3.57 -20.40 -6.72
N SER A 31 4.18 -19.22 -6.91
CA SER A 31 5.65 -19.13 -6.88
C SER A 31 6.17 -17.71 -6.70
N VAL A 32 7.21 -17.60 -5.88
CA VAL A 32 8.22 -16.53 -5.95
C VAL A 32 9.52 -17.20 -6.39
N SER A 33 10.20 -16.64 -7.40
CA SER A 33 11.50 -17.16 -7.82
C SER A 33 12.44 -16.03 -8.26
N VAL A 34 13.75 -16.25 -8.11
CA VAL A 34 14.78 -15.40 -8.72
C VAL A 34 15.13 -15.98 -10.07
N VAL A 35 15.00 -15.19 -11.13
CA VAL A 35 15.39 -15.57 -12.48
C VAL A 35 16.52 -14.67 -12.94
N GLY A 36 17.61 -15.23 -13.48
CA GLY A 36 18.53 -14.43 -14.28
C GLY A 36 19.83 -15.11 -14.69
N ALA A 37 20.43 -14.51 -15.72
CA ALA A 37 21.34 -15.07 -16.70
C ALA A 37 22.53 -15.91 -16.18
N ASN A 38 22.96 -16.83 -17.05
CA ASN A 38 24.10 -17.72 -16.87
C ASN A 38 25.31 -16.93 -16.33
N PRO A 39 25.84 -17.24 -15.13
CA PRO A 39 26.86 -16.44 -14.49
C PRO A 39 28.11 -16.35 -15.35
N ILE A 40 28.57 -15.13 -15.65
CA ILE A 40 29.87 -14.94 -16.33
C ILE A 40 31.04 -15.24 -15.38
N TYR A 41 30.87 -15.25 -14.05
CA TYR A 41 31.94 -15.60 -13.07
C TYR A 41 31.34 -16.15 -11.74
N PRO A 42 32.13 -16.84 -10.87
CA PRO A 42 31.70 -17.97 -10.04
C PRO A 42 30.79 -17.55 -8.87
N PRO A 43 30.06 -18.52 -8.27
CA PRO A 43 28.95 -18.25 -7.36
C PRO A 43 29.45 -17.60 -6.06
N VAL A 44 28.92 -16.41 -5.77
CA VAL A 44 29.07 -15.79 -4.47
C VAL A 44 28.02 -16.37 -3.53
N TYR A 45 28.53 -16.96 -2.45
CA TYR A 45 27.91 -17.39 -1.20
C TYR A 45 26.43 -17.07 -0.95
N THR A 46 25.71 -18.14 -0.62
CA THR A 46 24.38 -18.16 0.00
C THR A 46 24.45 -17.57 1.42
N GLY A 47 24.40 -16.25 1.52
CA GLY A 47 24.07 -15.55 2.75
C GLY A 47 22.55 -15.57 2.95
N ASN A 48 22.15 -16.09 4.11
CA ASN A 48 20.79 -16.27 4.64
C ASN A 48 19.79 -15.18 4.16
N PRO A 49 18.65 -15.51 3.52
CA PRO A 49 17.64 -14.50 3.29
C PRO A 49 17.11 -14.05 4.66
N SER A 50 17.22 -12.76 4.92
CA SER A 50 16.41 -12.06 5.91
C SER A 50 14.90 -12.37 5.66
N PRO A 51 13.97 -12.00 6.54
CA PRO A 51 12.53 -11.87 6.23
C PRO A 51 12.17 -10.99 5.00
N ALA A 52 13.03 -10.88 3.98
CA ALA A 52 12.79 -10.19 2.73
C ALA A 52 13.52 -10.91 1.59
N ALA A 53 12.92 -10.94 0.40
CA ALA A 53 13.55 -11.52 -0.79
C ALA A 53 14.53 -10.50 -1.43
N GLU A 54 15.75 -10.95 -1.76
CA GLU A 54 16.88 -10.12 -2.25
C GLU A 54 17.26 -10.35 -3.72
N ALA A 55 17.21 -9.33 -4.58
CA ALA A 55 17.62 -9.49 -5.98
C ALA A 55 19.11 -9.19 -6.05
N ARG A 56 19.89 -9.97 -6.81
CA ARG A 56 21.36 -9.84 -6.84
C ARG A 56 21.92 -9.65 -8.24
N ALA A 57 21.45 -8.65 -8.99
CA ALA A 57 22.02 -8.33 -10.29
C ALA A 57 21.99 -6.84 -10.60
N TRP A 58 23.12 -6.18 -10.42
CA TRP A 58 23.23 -4.73 -10.56
C TRP A 58 24.31 -4.30 -11.55
N LEU A 59 25.03 -5.25 -12.16
CA LEU A 59 26.08 -4.98 -13.14
C LEU A 59 25.48 -5.03 -14.56
N GLY A 60 24.76 -3.96 -14.97
CA GLY A 60 24.24 -3.84 -16.34
C GLY A 60 23.02 -2.93 -16.47
N GLY A 61 22.57 -2.70 -17.72
CA GLY A 61 21.32 -2.00 -18.03
C GLY A 61 20.07 -2.82 -17.68
N ARG A 62 18.90 -2.18 -17.75
CA ARG A 62 17.55 -2.68 -17.33
C ARG A 62 17.24 -4.13 -17.75
N ASP A 63 17.70 -4.57 -18.92
CA ASP A 63 17.37 -5.88 -19.51
C ASP A 63 18.45 -6.96 -19.32
N ASN A 64 19.59 -6.63 -18.69
CA ASN A 64 20.73 -7.55 -18.51
C ASN A 64 20.78 -8.21 -17.13
N GLY A 65 19.79 -7.94 -16.26
CA GLY A 65 19.81 -8.27 -14.83
C GLY A 65 18.92 -9.45 -14.43
N ARG A 66 19.30 -10.14 -13.34
CA ARG A 66 18.41 -11.01 -12.58
C ARG A 66 17.23 -10.21 -12.03
N TYR A 67 16.05 -10.80 -12.05
CA TYR A 67 14.80 -10.23 -11.56
C TYR A 67 14.06 -11.23 -10.66
N TYR A 68 13.14 -10.70 -9.86
CA TYR A 68 12.15 -11.53 -9.17
C TYR A 68 10.92 -11.73 -10.03
N THR A 69 10.37 -12.94 -9.98
CA THR A 69 9.08 -13.26 -10.58
C THR A 69 8.05 -13.58 -9.50
N PHE A 70 6.87 -12.97 -9.62
CA PHE A 70 5.67 -13.31 -8.85
C PHE A 70 4.60 -13.77 -9.83
N ARG A 71 3.87 -14.85 -9.51
CA ARG A 71 2.86 -15.40 -10.43
C ARG A 71 1.54 -15.67 -9.74
N VAL A 72 0.46 -15.16 -10.36
CA VAL A 72 -0.94 -15.42 -9.99
C VAL A 72 -1.60 -16.20 -11.13
N THR A 73 -2.32 -17.28 -10.81
CA THR A 73 -3.08 -18.09 -11.78
C THR A 73 -4.56 -18.05 -11.46
N ASN A 74 -5.41 -17.80 -12.47
CA ASN A 74 -6.85 -17.89 -12.36
C ASN A 74 -7.32 -19.34 -12.61
N ASN A 75 -7.74 -20.06 -11.56
CA ASN A 75 -8.35 -21.39 -11.69
C ASN A 75 -9.89 -21.34 -11.56
N LEU A 76 -10.51 -20.16 -11.59
CA LEU A 76 -11.96 -20.00 -11.66
C LEU A 76 -12.48 -20.25 -13.07
N THR A 77 -13.80 -20.41 -13.17
CA THR A 77 -14.53 -20.51 -14.45
C THR A 77 -14.93 -19.16 -15.03
N VAL A 78 -14.70 -18.07 -14.29
CA VAL A 78 -15.00 -16.68 -14.69
C VAL A 78 -13.72 -15.88 -14.87
N ALA A 79 -13.81 -14.80 -15.63
CA ALA A 79 -12.73 -13.84 -15.79
C ALA A 79 -12.51 -13.05 -14.50
N VAL A 80 -11.25 -12.71 -14.20
CA VAL A 80 -10.88 -11.96 -12.99
C VAL A 80 -10.08 -10.72 -13.39
N PRO A 81 -10.61 -9.50 -13.26
CA PRO A 81 -9.82 -8.29 -13.40
C PRO A 81 -8.78 -8.20 -12.27
N VAL A 82 -7.54 -7.93 -12.66
CA VAL A 82 -6.42 -7.55 -11.81
C VAL A 82 -6.29 -6.03 -11.92
N THR A 83 -6.52 -5.35 -10.81
CA THR A 83 -6.69 -3.89 -10.77
C THR A 83 -5.47 -3.17 -10.23
N ARG A 84 -4.60 -3.85 -9.46
CA ARG A 84 -3.44 -3.20 -8.84
C ARG A 84 -2.36 -4.20 -8.40
N ILE A 85 -1.11 -3.75 -8.40
CA ILE A 85 -0.01 -4.37 -7.64
C ILE A 85 0.61 -3.34 -6.70
N ARG A 86 0.90 -3.76 -5.47
CA ARG A 86 1.58 -2.97 -4.44
C ARG A 86 2.76 -3.74 -3.86
N MET A 87 3.81 -3.02 -3.46
CA MET A 87 4.98 -3.58 -2.78
C MET A 87 5.82 -2.47 -2.14
N ASP A 88 6.59 -2.84 -1.12
CA ASP A 88 7.56 -1.96 -0.50
C ASP A 88 8.97 -2.36 -0.96
N LEU A 89 9.77 -1.37 -1.35
CA LEU A 89 11.12 -1.54 -1.89
C LEU A 89 12.13 -0.71 -1.09
N ARG A 90 13.35 -1.20 -0.88
CA ARG A 90 14.47 -0.37 -0.40
C ARG A 90 15.83 -0.97 -0.73
N ASN A 91 16.87 -0.16 -0.60
CA ASN A 91 18.24 -0.65 -0.51
C ASN A 91 18.47 -1.36 0.83
N GLU A 92 19.30 -2.40 0.80
CA GLU A 92 19.72 -3.13 2.00
C GLU A 92 20.48 -2.23 2.98
N SER A 93 21.38 -1.38 2.46
CA SER A 93 22.27 -0.51 3.23
C SER A 93 22.53 0.82 2.50
N PRO A 94 22.77 1.93 3.23
CA PRO A 94 23.17 3.21 2.65
C PRO A 94 24.47 3.06 1.86
N GLY A 95 24.60 3.78 0.76
CA GLY A 95 25.79 3.77 -0.09
C GLY A 95 25.87 2.60 -1.08
N ILE A 96 24.97 1.62 -1.01
CA ILE A 96 25.12 0.37 -1.78
C ILE A 96 23.80 -0.09 -2.43
N GLY A 97 23.91 -0.65 -3.64
CA GLY A 97 22.80 -1.28 -4.36
C GLY A 97 22.24 -0.43 -5.51
N PRO A 98 21.04 -0.77 -6.00
CA PRO A 98 20.42 -0.08 -7.13
C PRO A 98 20.05 1.36 -6.80
N THR A 99 20.05 2.20 -7.82
CA THR A 99 19.55 3.59 -7.74
C THR A 99 18.18 3.76 -8.40
N GLY A 100 17.68 2.73 -9.07
CA GLY A 100 16.34 2.72 -9.67
C GLY A 100 15.74 1.32 -9.73
N PHE A 101 14.41 1.26 -9.89
CA PHE A 101 13.63 0.03 -9.95
C PHE A 101 12.54 0.10 -11.02
N ALA A 102 12.14 -1.08 -11.50
CA ALA A 102 11.00 -1.25 -12.40
C ALA A 102 10.22 -2.50 -12.02
N VAL A 103 8.91 -2.39 -12.18
CA VAL A 103 7.95 -3.48 -12.13
C VAL A 103 7.34 -3.59 -13.51
N MET A 104 7.42 -4.77 -14.11
CA MET A 104 6.83 -5.10 -15.41
C MET A 104 5.86 -6.27 -15.24
N SER A 105 4.96 -6.47 -16.20
CA SER A 105 4.02 -7.59 -16.15
C SER A 105 3.99 -8.35 -17.48
N SER A 106 3.56 -9.61 -17.44
CA SER A 106 3.34 -10.40 -18.64
C SER A 106 2.12 -9.95 -19.46
N ALA A 107 1.31 -9.01 -18.95
CA ALA A 107 0.08 -8.57 -19.61
C ALA A 107 0.32 -7.93 -20.97
N ASP A 108 1.42 -7.19 -21.11
CA ASP A 108 1.87 -6.55 -22.35
C ASP A 108 3.16 -7.20 -22.90
N ASN A 109 3.44 -8.44 -22.47
CA ASN A 109 4.70 -9.13 -22.76
C ASN A 109 5.94 -8.34 -22.29
N TYR A 110 5.84 -7.68 -21.13
CA TYR A 110 6.91 -6.88 -20.51
C TYR A 110 7.36 -5.69 -21.37
N ALA A 111 6.48 -5.16 -22.22
CA ALA A 111 6.80 -4.06 -23.12
C ALA A 111 6.96 -2.72 -22.39
N SER A 112 6.25 -2.52 -21.28
CA SER A 112 6.26 -1.30 -20.49
C SER A 112 6.37 -1.56 -18.98
N ASP A 113 6.82 -0.53 -18.26
CA ASP A 113 6.79 -0.53 -16.80
C ASP A 113 5.36 -0.28 -16.33
N VAL A 114 4.86 -1.16 -15.46
CA VAL A 114 3.64 -0.89 -14.69
C VAL A 114 3.93 0.10 -13.55
N ALA A 115 5.17 0.10 -13.06
CA ALA A 115 5.71 1.16 -12.20
C ALA A 115 7.24 1.18 -12.31
N SER A 116 7.83 2.37 -12.15
CA SER A 116 9.27 2.53 -12.01
C SER A 116 9.59 3.78 -11.21
N GLY A 117 10.80 3.87 -10.68
CA GLY A 117 11.21 5.00 -9.88
C GLY A 117 12.68 4.95 -9.47
N SER A 118 13.08 5.94 -8.70
CA SER A 118 14.42 6.02 -8.10
C SER A 118 14.40 5.48 -6.67
N LEU A 119 15.52 4.92 -6.26
CA LEU A 119 15.79 4.56 -4.88
C LEU A 119 16.82 5.54 -4.33
N ASP A 120 16.54 6.12 -3.16
CA ASP A 120 17.52 6.92 -2.45
C ASP A 120 18.58 5.99 -1.84
N TRP A 121 19.67 5.84 -2.57
CA TRP A 121 20.81 5.02 -2.18
C TRP A 121 21.53 5.56 -0.94
N SER A 122 21.32 6.82 -0.55
CA SER A 122 21.98 7.42 0.62
C SER A 122 21.30 7.07 1.94
N THR A 123 20.08 6.53 1.87
CA THR A 123 19.28 6.15 3.04
C THR A 123 18.78 4.70 2.91
N ARG A 124 18.20 4.15 3.97
CA ARG A 124 17.48 2.86 3.93
C ARG A 124 15.97 3.07 3.85
N ALA A 125 15.56 4.22 3.31
CA ALA A 125 14.17 4.61 3.23
C ALA A 125 13.40 3.62 2.34
N TRP A 126 12.18 3.29 2.78
CA TRP A 126 11.27 2.50 1.97
C TRP A 126 10.65 3.37 0.87
N VAL A 127 10.58 2.79 -0.32
CA VAL A 127 9.87 3.31 -1.48
C VAL A 127 8.67 2.41 -1.71
N ASN A 128 7.50 3.03 -1.86
CA ASN A 128 6.24 2.31 -1.95
C ASN A 128 5.81 2.31 -3.41
N VAL A 129 5.53 1.12 -3.94
CA VAL A 129 4.97 0.94 -5.28
C VAL A 129 3.46 0.75 -5.13
N ASN A 130 2.70 1.56 -5.88
CA ASN A 130 1.25 1.46 -5.99
C ASN A 130 0.86 1.63 -7.46
N ALA A 131 0.85 0.53 -8.21
CA ALA A 131 0.69 0.54 -9.66
C ALA A 131 -0.72 0.07 -10.05
N LYS A 132 -1.49 0.94 -10.72
CA LYS A 132 -2.78 0.56 -11.33
C LYS A 132 -2.55 -0.46 -12.44
N MET A 133 -3.40 -1.47 -12.51
CA MET A 133 -3.42 -2.51 -13.55
C MET A 133 -4.79 -2.49 -14.25
N ASN A 134 -4.81 -2.86 -15.53
CA ASN A 134 -6.05 -3.03 -16.30
C ASN A 134 -5.98 -4.34 -17.09
N THR A 135 -5.79 -5.44 -16.37
CA THR A 135 -5.58 -6.76 -16.96
C THR A 135 -6.68 -7.70 -16.51
N VAL A 136 -7.34 -8.38 -17.44
CA VAL A 136 -8.35 -9.38 -17.12
C VAL A 136 -7.77 -10.78 -17.34
N LEU A 137 -7.67 -11.56 -16.26
CA LEU A 137 -7.25 -12.96 -16.30
C LEU A 137 -8.42 -13.85 -16.68
N GLN A 138 -8.38 -14.44 -17.88
CA GLN A 138 -9.34 -15.46 -18.28
C GLN A 138 -9.12 -16.78 -17.52
N PRO A 139 -10.13 -17.68 -17.45
CA PRO A 139 -9.96 -19.01 -16.87
C PRO A 139 -8.70 -19.73 -17.38
N GLY A 140 -7.86 -20.20 -16.46
CA GLY A 140 -6.60 -20.90 -16.73
C GLY A 140 -5.40 -20.00 -17.09
N GLN A 141 -5.60 -18.69 -17.25
CA GLN A 141 -4.49 -17.76 -17.51
C GLN A 141 -3.71 -17.43 -16.23
N ALA A 142 -2.46 -17.01 -16.44
CA ALA A 142 -1.60 -16.51 -15.38
C ALA A 142 -1.03 -15.13 -15.73
N LEU A 143 -0.84 -14.31 -14.69
CA LEU A 143 -0.15 -13.04 -14.75
C LEU A 143 1.15 -13.16 -13.97
N GLU A 144 2.27 -12.90 -14.63
CA GLU A 144 3.60 -12.83 -14.03
C GLU A 144 4.03 -11.37 -13.89
N PHE A 145 4.57 -11.01 -12.74
CA PHE A 145 5.22 -9.72 -12.50
C PHE A 145 6.72 -9.92 -12.37
N ARG A 146 7.49 -9.02 -12.99
CA ARG A 146 8.95 -8.95 -12.88
C ARG A 146 9.36 -7.70 -12.13
N VAL A 147 10.11 -7.87 -11.05
CA VAL A 147 10.71 -6.75 -10.32
C VAL A 147 12.21 -6.76 -10.59
N THR A 148 12.69 -5.66 -11.17
CA THR A 148 14.10 -5.42 -11.48
C THR A 148 14.56 -4.13 -10.83
N GLY A 149 15.86 -3.95 -10.71
CA GLY A 149 16.43 -2.64 -10.47
C GLY A 149 17.77 -2.49 -11.18
N TRP A 150 18.24 -1.26 -11.25
CA TRP A 150 19.41 -0.89 -12.02
C TRP A 150 20.13 0.28 -11.37
N GLY A 151 21.25 0.66 -11.99
CA GLY A 151 22.18 1.62 -11.43
C GLY A 151 23.01 0.94 -10.34
N ALA A 152 24.27 1.32 -10.21
CA ALA A 152 25.16 0.68 -9.26
C ALA A 152 25.97 1.72 -8.51
N ASN A 153 25.79 1.78 -7.19
CA ASN A 153 26.82 2.30 -6.30
C ASN A 153 27.70 1.14 -5.85
N SER A 154 28.99 1.23 -6.21
CA SER A 154 29.94 0.14 -6.11
C SER A 154 30.79 0.25 -4.84
N ILE A 155 30.78 -0.79 -3.99
CA ILE A 155 31.97 -1.18 -3.22
C ILE A 155 32.20 -2.68 -3.46
N PRO A 156 33.41 -3.11 -3.83
CA PRO A 156 33.73 -4.53 -3.97
C PRO A 156 33.48 -5.33 -2.66
N PRO A 157 33.05 -6.61 -2.75
CA PRO A 157 32.92 -7.40 -3.98
C PRO A 157 31.48 -7.52 -4.54
N GLN A 158 30.43 -7.01 -3.89
CA GLN A 158 29.05 -7.08 -4.36
C GLN A 158 28.25 -5.84 -3.96
N GLY A 159 27.96 -4.93 -4.89
CA GLY A 159 27.00 -3.84 -4.64
C GLY A 159 25.68 -4.39 -4.07
N GLY A 160 25.14 -3.72 -3.05
CA GLY A 160 24.12 -4.20 -2.11
C GLY A 160 22.76 -4.53 -2.73
N HIS A 161 21.85 -5.03 -1.90
CA HIS A 161 20.62 -5.67 -2.38
C HIS A 161 19.41 -4.71 -2.50
N LEU A 162 18.48 -5.06 -3.39
CA LEU A 162 17.09 -4.58 -3.37
C LEU A 162 16.29 -5.52 -2.50
N ILE A 163 15.69 -4.94 -1.47
CA ILE A 163 14.84 -5.60 -0.50
C ILE A 163 13.40 -5.32 -0.90
N MET A 164 12.57 -6.37 -0.94
CA MET A 164 11.14 -6.27 -1.22
C MET A 164 10.33 -6.83 -0.06
N ASP A 165 9.22 -6.18 0.25
CA ASP A 165 8.26 -6.62 1.27
C ASP A 165 6.82 -6.29 0.84
N ASN A 166 5.83 -6.89 1.51
CA ASN A 166 4.41 -6.57 1.33
C ASN A 166 3.91 -6.60 -0.12
N VAL A 167 4.28 -7.62 -0.90
CA VAL A 167 3.83 -7.70 -2.30
C VAL A 167 2.38 -8.14 -2.34
N VAL A 168 1.48 -7.28 -2.80
CA VAL A 168 0.03 -7.52 -2.85
C VAL A 168 -0.50 -7.29 -4.26
N VAL A 169 -1.22 -8.28 -4.80
CA VAL A 169 -1.98 -8.17 -6.06
C VAL A 169 -3.46 -8.12 -5.73
N LEU A 170 -4.16 -7.10 -6.24
CA LEU A 170 -5.58 -6.85 -6.00
C LEU A 170 -6.41 -7.07 -7.28
N GLY A 171 -7.65 -7.51 -7.10
CA GLY A 171 -8.62 -7.74 -8.17
C GLY A 171 -9.88 -8.44 -7.66
N GLY A 172 -10.76 -8.88 -8.55
CA GLY A 172 -11.97 -9.60 -8.13
C GLY A 172 -12.97 -9.79 -9.26
N ALA A 173 -13.68 -10.92 -9.29
CA ALA A 173 -14.53 -11.31 -10.42
C ALA A 173 -15.90 -10.61 -10.47
N THR A 174 -16.32 -9.94 -9.39
CA THR A 174 -17.65 -9.35 -9.28
C THR A 174 -17.61 -7.86 -9.58
N ASP A 175 -18.51 -7.45 -10.45
CA ASP A 175 -18.83 -6.08 -10.87
C ASP A 175 -20.35 -6.10 -11.08
N SER A 176 -21.08 -5.87 -10.00
CA SER A 176 -22.51 -6.17 -9.88
C SER A 176 -23.38 -5.20 -10.69
N ASP A 177 -22.91 -3.99 -10.95
CA ASP A 177 -23.59 -2.97 -11.76
C ASP A 177 -22.98 -2.76 -13.16
N GLY A 178 -21.81 -3.32 -13.43
CA GLY A 178 -21.16 -3.29 -14.74
C GLY A 178 -20.51 -1.95 -15.07
N ASP A 179 -20.25 -1.09 -14.08
CA ASP A 179 -19.58 0.20 -14.29
C ASP A 179 -18.07 0.03 -14.55
N GLY A 180 -17.54 -1.15 -14.22
CA GLY A 180 -16.17 -1.55 -14.42
C GLY A 180 -15.20 -1.20 -13.29
N LEU A 181 -15.72 -0.82 -12.10
CA LEU A 181 -15.13 -1.07 -10.80
C LEU A 181 -15.51 -2.50 -10.36
N THR A 182 -14.93 -2.98 -9.27
CA THR A 182 -15.34 -4.26 -8.71
C THR A 182 -16.06 -4.01 -7.41
N ASP A 183 -17.04 -4.85 -7.04
CA ASP A 183 -17.76 -4.71 -5.76
C ASP A 183 -16.79 -4.59 -4.58
N ALA A 184 -15.64 -5.26 -4.68
CA ALA A 184 -14.59 -5.18 -3.68
C ALA A 184 -13.98 -3.77 -3.58
N TRP A 185 -13.66 -3.13 -4.71
CA TRP A 185 -13.18 -1.76 -4.72
C TRP A 185 -14.20 -0.79 -4.13
N GLU A 186 -15.46 -0.93 -4.54
CA GLU A 186 -16.57 -0.05 -4.19
C GLU A 186 -16.92 -0.13 -2.70
N ILE A 187 -16.90 -1.32 -2.10
CA ILE A 187 -17.07 -1.43 -0.63
C ILE A 187 -15.77 -1.12 0.15
N GLY A 188 -14.73 -0.67 -0.54
CA GLY A 188 -13.52 -0.06 0.00
C GLY A 188 -12.27 -0.92 0.12
N TYR A 189 -12.27 -2.12 -0.45
CA TYR A 189 -11.06 -2.95 -0.52
C TYR A 189 -10.06 -2.38 -1.52
N GLY A 190 -8.79 -2.27 -1.09
CA GLY A 190 -7.71 -1.74 -1.92
C GLY A 190 -7.52 -0.23 -1.85
N ARG A 191 -8.33 0.47 -1.03
CA ARG A 191 -8.16 1.88 -0.64
C ARG A 191 -7.12 2.09 0.45
N TYR A 192 -6.78 1.04 1.20
CA TYR A 192 -5.86 1.10 2.34
C TYR A 192 -4.49 0.52 2.06
N GLN A 193 -3.41 1.22 2.40
CA GLN A 193 -2.03 0.73 2.33
C GLN A 193 -1.26 1.13 3.58
N LEU A 194 -0.39 0.26 4.09
CA LEU A 194 0.60 0.70 5.06
C LEU A 194 1.83 1.20 4.31
N ILE A 195 2.27 2.40 4.64
CA ILE A 195 3.39 3.07 4.01
C ILE A 195 4.47 3.25 5.04
N ARG A 196 5.61 2.57 4.85
CA ARG A 196 6.76 2.70 5.75
C ARG A 196 7.51 4.01 5.50
N GLY A 197 7.95 4.64 6.58
CA GLY A 197 8.77 5.85 6.56
C GLY A 197 9.04 6.37 7.97
N ASP A 198 10.28 6.82 8.20
CA ASP A 198 10.71 7.44 9.46
C ASP A 198 10.19 8.89 9.51
N LEU A 199 8.89 9.05 9.73
CA LEU A 199 8.17 10.32 9.62
C LEU A 199 7.49 10.69 10.95
N THR A 200 7.48 11.98 11.26
CA THR A 200 6.52 12.58 12.19
C THR A 200 5.10 12.43 11.64
N TRP A 201 4.06 12.59 12.47
CA TRP A 201 2.68 12.53 12.00
C TRP A 201 2.40 13.62 10.97
N THR A 202 2.89 14.84 11.21
CA THR A 202 2.75 15.97 10.27
C THR A 202 3.40 15.67 8.93
N GLN A 203 4.58 15.06 8.92
CA GLN A 203 5.25 14.63 7.68
C GLN A 203 4.51 13.49 6.99
N ALA A 204 3.97 12.53 7.75
CA ALA A 204 3.18 11.42 7.22
C ALA A 204 1.90 11.93 6.54
N LYS A 205 1.21 12.91 7.15
CA LYS A 205 0.06 13.59 6.54
C LYS A 205 0.42 14.24 5.21
N ALA A 206 1.51 15.01 5.17
CA ALA A 206 1.96 15.65 3.93
C ALA A 206 2.34 14.62 2.85
N ALA A 207 2.99 13.53 3.23
CA ALA A 207 3.37 12.45 2.31
C ALA A 207 2.14 11.72 1.74
N ALA A 208 1.13 11.44 2.56
CA ALA A 208 -0.13 10.85 2.13
C ALA A 208 -0.85 11.74 1.10
N VAL A 209 -0.93 13.05 1.37
CA VAL A 209 -1.52 14.02 0.42
C VAL A 209 -0.75 14.05 -0.89
N ALA A 210 0.58 14.02 -0.86
CA ALA A 210 1.41 13.98 -2.07
C ALA A 210 1.19 12.71 -2.92
N LEU A 211 0.72 11.62 -2.32
CA LEU A 211 0.34 10.38 -3.01
C LEU A 211 -1.11 10.38 -3.52
N GLY A 212 -1.85 11.47 -3.34
CA GLY A 212 -3.24 11.61 -3.79
C GLY A 212 -4.26 10.99 -2.84
N GLY A 213 -3.96 10.88 -1.55
CA GLY A 213 -4.89 10.41 -0.52
C GLY A 213 -4.67 11.13 0.82
N HIS A 214 -4.89 10.44 1.93
CA HIS A 214 -4.71 10.98 3.28
C HIS A 214 -4.26 9.90 4.26
N LEU A 215 -3.93 10.31 5.50
CA LEU A 215 -3.77 9.35 6.58
C LEU A 215 -5.11 8.64 6.80
N GLY A 216 -5.07 7.33 6.89
CA GLY A 216 -6.26 6.49 6.93
C GLY A 216 -7.13 6.79 8.13
N THR A 217 -8.44 6.82 7.89
CA THR A 217 -9.45 6.99 8.92
C THR A 217 -10.06 5.65 9.27
N ILE A 218 -10.60 5.54 10.48
CA ILE A 218 -11.22 4.30 10.96
C ILE A 218 -12.49 4.70 11.71
N THR A 219 -13.58 4.74 10.99
CA THR A 219 -14.90 5.21 11.43
C THR A 219 -15.82 4.08 11.91
N SER A 220 -15.41 2.82 11.73
CA SER A 220 -16.16 1.66 12.22
C SER A 220 -15.30 0.41 12.45
N SER A 221 -15.81 -0.54 13.22
CA SER A 221 -15.15 -1.85 13.39
C SER A 221 -15.10 -2.66 12.09
N SER A 222 -16.11 -2.49 11.22
CA SER A 222 -16.18 -3.18 9.92
C SER A 222 -15.10 -2.67 8.98
N GLU A 223 -14.86 -1.36 8.95
CA GLU A 223 -13.76 -0.76 8.21
C GLU A 223 -12.41 -1.28 8.72
N TYR A 224 -12.25 -1.40 10.04
CA TYR A 224 -11.04 -1.99 10.60
C TYR A 224 -10.82 -3.45 10.16
N ASP A 225 -11.89 -4.25 10.06
CA ASP A 225 -11.84 -5.59 9.49
C ASP A 225 -11.37 -5.57 8.02
N GLN A 226 -11.89 -4.63 7.22
CA GLN A 226 -11.51 -4.44 5.81
C GLN A 226 -10.04 -4.06 5.68
N ILE A 227 -9.56 -3.12 6.49
CA ILE A 227 -8.14 -2.72 6.52
C ILE A 227 -7.28 -3.97 6.79
N GLY A 228 -7.62 -4.77 7.80
CA GLY A 228 -6.91 -6.00 8.13
C GLY A 228 -6.87 -7.04 6.99
N LEU A 229 -7.93 -7.12 6.17
CA LEU A 229 -7.94 -7.96 4.97
C LEU A 229 -6.98 -7.45 3.91
N VAL A 230 -6.85 -6.13 3.76
CA VAL A 230 -6.04 -5.48 2.72
C VAL A 230 -4.55 -5.40 3.08
N VAL A 231 -4.21 -5.08 4.32
CA VAL A 231 -2.81 -4.91 4.76
C VAL A 231 -2.28 -6.14 5.50
N GLY A 232 -3.15 -7.00 6.01
CA GLY A 232 -2.82 -8.30 6.61
C GLY A 232 -3.07 -8.38 8.11
N PRO A 233 -3.10 -9.62 8.66
CA PRO A 233 -3.26 -9.83 10.09
C PRO A 233 -1.93 -9.53 10.79
N ASN A 234 -1.81 -8.33 11.36
CA ASN A 234 -0.62 -7.82 12.06
C ASN A 234 0.58 -7.43 11.16
N PRO A 235 0.42 -6.47 10.24
CA PRO A 235 1.46 -6.12 9.26
C PRO A 235 2.67 -5.37 9.85
N GLY A 236 2.57 -4.95 11.13
CA GLY A 236 3.63 -4.25 11.85
C GLY A 236 4.38 -5.12 12.86
N GLY A 237 3.96 -6.36 13.11
CA GLY A 237 4.55 -7.17 14.18
C GLY A 237 4.44 -6.48 15.55
N ALA A 238 5.55 -5.88 16.00
CA ALA A 238 5.66 -5.11 17.24
C ALA A 238 5.90 -3.60 17.00
N GLN A 239 5.41 -3.08 15.87
CA GLN A 239 5.59 -1.70 15.38
C GLN A 239 4.25 -0.97 15.23
N ALA A 240 4.26 0.36 15.35
CA ALA A 240 3.09 1.21 15.26
C ALA A 240 2.98 1.92 13.89
N TRP A 241 1.79 2.43 13.58
CA TRP A 241 1.47 3.09 12.32
C TRP A 241 0.58 4.31 12.53
N TRP A 242 1.03 5.50 12.12
CA TRP A 242 0.22 6.72 12.20
C TRP A 242 -1.14 6.53 11.48
N ILE A 243 -2.20 7.08 12.07
CA ILE A 243 -3.54 7.16 11.47
C ILE A 243 -4.02 8.60 11.49
N GLY A 244 -5.08 8.90 10.75
CA GLY A 244 -5.54 10.26 10.52
C GLY A 244 -6.21 10.95 11.71
N ALA A 245 -6.11 10.45 12.94
CA ALA A 245 -6.73 11.08 14.10
C ALA A 245 -5.75 11.99 14.84
N SER A 246 -6.23 13.17 15.26
CA SER A 246 -5.50 14.11 16.11
C SER A 246 -6.45 14.94 16.97
N ASP A 247 -6.01 15.38 18.13
CA ASP A 247 -6.68 16.40 18.95
C ASP A 247 -5.82 17.68 19.14
N ALA A 248 -4.73 17.82 18.38
CA ALA A 248 -3.80 18.96 18.42
C ALA A 248 -4.43 20.36 18.28
N GLN A 249 -5.66 20.46 17.77
CA GLN A 249 -6.40 21.73 17.72
C GLN A 249 -7.07 22.06 19.06
N ILE A 250 -7.63 21.06 19.74
CA ILE A 250 -8.37 21.18 20.99
C ILE A 250 -8.14 19.89 21.78
N GLU A 251 -7.29 19.96 22.80
CA GLU A 251 -6.99 18.86 23.72
C GLU A 251 -8.24 18.09 24.17
N GLY A 252 -8.19 16.77 24.04
CA GLY A 252 -9.28 15.85 24.38
C GLY A 252 -10.43 15.81 23.37
N SER A 253 -10.35 16.57 22.27
CA SER A 253 -11.34 16.59 21.18
C SER A 253 -10.74 16.07 19.88
N TRP A 254 -10.65 14.74 19.77
CA TRP A 254 -10.14 14.02 18.61
C TRP A 254 -10.97 14.22 17.35
N GLN A 255 -10.28 14.39 16.22
CA GLN A 255 -10.86 14.61 14.89
C GLN A 255 -10.06 13.84 13.83
N TRP A 256 -10.75 13.41 12.78
CA TRP A 256 -10.12 12.85 11.59
C TRP A 256 -9.60 13.95 10.65
N VAL A 257 -8.48 13.70 9.97
CA VAL A 257 -7.92 14.58 8.93
C VAL A 257 -8.88 14.87 7.77
N THR A 258 -9.89 14.02 7.58
CA THR A 258 -10.96 14.13 6.57
C THR A 258 -12.14 14.98 7.03
N GLY A 259 -12.26 15.25 8.34
CA GLY A 259 -13.45 15.86 8.94
C GLY A 259 -14.62 14.91 9.15
N GLU A 260 -14.44 13.60 8.90
CA GLU A 260 -15.45 12.59 9.22
C GLU A 260 -15.84 12.62 10.71
N VAL A 261 -17.09 12.23 11.00
CA VAL A 261 -17.61 12.27 12.37
C VAL A 261 -16.80 11.32 13.27
N TRP A 262 -16.35 11.84 14.41
CA TRP A 262 -15.70 11.04 15.45
C TRP A 262 -16.73 10.16 16.19
N SER A 263 -17.11 9.03 15.57
CA SER A 263 -18.13 8.10 16.10
C SER A 263 -17.60 6.72 16.51
N TYR A 264 -16.35 6.42 16.18
CA TYR A 264 -15.69 5.17 16.51
C TYR A 264 -14.32 5.45 17.10
N GLN A 265 -13.98 4.68 18.13
CA GLN A 265 -12.68 4.73 18.76
C GLN A 265 -12.27 3.35 19.22
N SER A 266 -10.98 3.07 19.13
CA SER A 266 -10.41 1.79 19.53
C SER A 266 -9.17 1.98 20.38
N TRP A 267 -9.20 2.89 21.35
CA TRP A 267 -8.08 3.14 22.24
C TRP A 267 -7.66 1.90 23.03
N TYR A 268 -6.35 1.73 23.20
CA TYR A 268 -5.80 0.75 24.13
C TYR A 268 -6.24 1.09 25.57
N PRO A 269 -6.48 0.10 26.46
CA PRO A 269 -6.90 0.40 27.83
C PRO A 269 -5.91 1.35 28.54
N GLY A 270 -6.38 2.54 28.88
CA GLY A 270 -5.57 3.61 29.48
C GLY A 270 -5.34 4.79 28.55
N GLU A 271 -5.60 4.63 27.25
CA GLU A 271 -5.41 5.64 26.21
C GLU A 271 -6.72 6.37 25.82
N PRO A 272 -6.62 7.59 25.24
CA PRO A 272 -5.41 8.40 25.14
C PRO A 272 -5.01 8.94 26.52
N ASN A 273 -3.71 8.92 26.83
CA ASN A 273 -3.22 9.28 28.16
C ASN A 273 -2.48 10.62 28.21
N ASN A 274 -2.28 11.24 27.05
CA ASN A 274 -1.52 12.46 26.83
C ASN A 274 -0.17 12.41 27.57
N GLY A 275 0.70 11.49 27.15
CA GLY A 275 1.86 11.00 27.89
C GLY A 275 2.64 12.03 28.68
N ALA A 276 2.81 11.77 29.97
CA ALA A 276 3.60 12.59 30.88
C ALA A 276 5.08 12.69 30.47
N ILE A 277 5.61 11.68 29.77
CA ILE A 277 7.00 11.66 29.26
C ILE A 277 7.18 12.65 28.10
N SER A 278 6.10 12.91 27.36
CA SER A 278 6.00 13.86 26.26
C SER A 278 5.57 15.27 26.73
N ASN A 279 5.56 15.51 28.05
CA ASN A 279 5.05 16.73 28.71
C ASN A 279 3.59 17.07 28.38
N GLY A 280 2.75 16.08 28.05
CA GLY A 280 1.35 16.30 27.69
C GLY A 280 1.15 16.88 26.29
N ASN A 281 1.93 16.40 25.32
CA ASN A 281 1.85 16.79 23.91
C ASN A 281 1.64 15.57 22.98
N GLU A 282 0.94 14.54 23.43
CA GLU A 282 0.63 13.36 22.60
C GLU A 282 -0.68 13.57 21.85
N ASP A 283 -0.63 14.38 20.80
CA ASP A 283 -1.86 14.87 20.17
C ASP A 283 -2.27 14.09 18.90
N TYR A 284 -1.59 12.97 18.62
CA TYR A 284 -1.67 12.26 17.34
C TYR A 284 -1.80 10.76 17.53
N ALA A 285 -2.75 10.12 16.84
CA ALA A 285 -3.01 8.71 17.02
C ALA A 285 -2.19 7.83 16.09
N HIS A 286 -1.83 6.66 16.59
CA HIS A 286 -1.35 5.55 15.78
C HIS A 286 -2.07 4.24 16.12
N ILE A 287 -2.05 3.28 15.18
CA ILE A 287 -2.32 1.89 15.49
C ILE A 287 -1.18 1.39 16.35
N TYR A 288 -1.52 0.91 17.54
CA TYR A 288 -0.57 0.60 18.58
C TYR A 288 0.20 -0.69 18.29
N ASN A 289 1.47 -0.68 18.67
CA ASN A 289 2.41 -1.75 18.36
C ASN A 289 2.15 -3.04 19.16
N VAL A 290 1.38 -2.97 20.25
CA VAL A 290 0.99 -4.11 21.09
C VAL A 290 -0.20 -4.87 20.48
N ASN A 291 -1.08 -4.16 19.77
CA ASN A 291 -2.27 -4.75 19.19
C ASN A 291 -2.74 -3.94 17.97
N TRP A 292 -2.69 -4.57 16.79
CA TRP A 292 -3.16 -4.04 15.50
C TRP A 292 -4.57 -3.43 15.52
N ARG A 293 -5.42 -3.78 16.49
CA ARG A 293 -6.80 -3.28 16.63
C ARG A 293 -6.94 -2.11 17.60
N LEU A 294 -5.89 -1.75 18.32
CA LEU A 294 -5.95 -0.76 19.37
C LEU A 294 -5.08 0.44 19.03
N TRP A 295 -5.47 1.60 19.52
CA TRP A 295 -4.78 2.87 19.26
C TRP A 295 -4.09 3.37 20.50
N ASN A 296 -3.08 4.18 20.28
CA ASN A 296 -2.38 4.93 21.30
C ASN A 296 -2.12 6.33 20.73
N ASP A 297 -2.09 7.33 21.60
CA ASP A 297 -1.68 8.69 21.26
C ASP A 297 -0.16 8.84 21.41
N ALA A 298 0.43 9.72 20.60
CA ALA A 298 1.87 9.89 20.53
C ALA A 298 2.22 11.31 20.09
N ALA A 299 3.39 11.79 20.54
CA ALA A 299 3.92 13.09 20.13
C ALA A 299 4.32 13.11 18.65
N ASP A 300 4.34 14.30 18.03
CA ASP A 300 4.72 14.54 16.62
C ASP A 300 6.23 14.38 16.38
N GLU A 301 6.78 13.21 16.71
CA GLU A 301 8.20 12.90 16.67
C GLU A 301 8.45 11.65 15.83
N VAL A 302 9.61 11.60 15.17
CA VAL A 302 10.04 10.42 14.42
C VAL A 302 10.24 9.26 15.39
N ASN A 303 9.67 8.09 15.07
CA ASN A 303 9.66 6.88 15.90
C ASN A 303 8.91 6.99 17.24
N SER A 304 8.07 8.02 17.43
CA SER A 304 7.23 8.14 18.63
C SER A 304 6.37 6.89 18.81
N GLY A 305 6.40 6.30 20.01
CA GLY A 305 5.80 5.00 20.34
C GLY A 305 6.06 3.86 19.33
N ASN A 306 7.28 3.81 18.77
CA ASN A 306 7.74 2.82 17.80
C ASN A 306 6.98 2.86 16.45
N THR A 307 6.57 4.06 16.04
CA THR A 307 5.92 4.27 14.74
C THR A 307 6.91 4.21 13.59
N ILE A 308 6.60 3.40 12.57
CA ILE A 308 7.51 3.14 11.43
C ILE A 308 6.95 3.60 10.08
N GLY A 309 5.83 4.31 10.10
CA GLY A 309 5.06 4.63 8.91
C GLY A 309 3.63 5.02 9.24
N TYR A 310 2.76 4.94 8.25
CA TYR A 310 1.37 5.34 8.38
C TYR A 310 0.41 4.43 7.61
N LEU A 311 -0.84 4.37 8.05
CA LEU A 311 -1.94 3.90 7.23
C LEU A 311 -2.29 5.00 6.23
N PHE A 312 -2.22 4.68 4.96
CA PHE A 312 -2.64 5.49 3.83
C PHE A 312 -4.01 5.04 3.36
N GLU A 313 -4.89 6.00 3.10
CA GLU A 313 -6.19 5.78 2.49
C GLU A 313 -6.34 6.68 1.26
N PHE A 314 -7.01 6.16 0.22
CA PHE A 314 -7.31 6.91 -0.99
C PHE A 314 -8.60 6.42 -1.67
N GLY A 315 -9.25 7.33 -2.38
CA GLY A 315 -10.54 7.06 -3.03
C GLY A 315 -11.69 6.89 -2.05
N TYR A 316 -12.90 6.75 -2.59
CA TYR A 316 -14.13 6.71 -1.80
C TYR A 316 -14.81 5.35 -1.97
N PRO A 317 -15.48 4.82 -0.92
CA PRO A 317 -16.37 3.69 -1.10
C PRO A 317 -17.64 4.15 -1.83
N THR A 318 -18.26 3.27 -2.59
CA THR A 318 -19.47 3.51 -3.37
C THR A 318 -20.46 2.35 -3.20
N ASP A 319 -21.68 2.47 -3.74
CA ASP A 319 -22.69 1.41 -3.71
C ASP A 319 -22.45 0.41 -4.85
N PRO A 320 -21.98 -0.82 -4.59
CA PRO A 320 -21.59 -1.78 -5.63
C PRO A 320 -22.74 -2.29 -6.50
N THR A 321 -23.96 -1.82 -6.24
CA THR A 321 -25.15 -2.16 -7.03
C THR A 321 -25.62 -1.01 -7.91
N LYS A 322 -24.86 0.09 -7.95
CA LYS A 322 -25.19 1.30 -8.68
C LYS A 322 -23.94 1.85 -9.36
N ALA A 323 -23.97 1.80 -10.68
CA ALA A 323 -22.89 2.36 -11.49
C ALA A 323 -22.66 3.87 -11.26
N ASP A 324 -23.64 4.57 -10.72
CA ASP A 324 -23.61 6.00 -10.39
C ASP A 324 -24.25 6.12 -9.00
N THR A 325 -23.40 6.18 -7.97
CA THR A 325 -23.80 6.04 -6.57
C THR A 325 -24.62 7.24 -6.10
N ASP A 326 -24.24 8.45 -6.50
CA ASP A 326 -24.92 9.69 -6.13
C ASP A 326 -26.04 10.10 -7.11
N GLY A 327 -26.07 9.50 -8.29
CA GLY A 327 -27.10 9.69 -9.31
C GLY A 327 -26.95 10.98 -10.11
N ASP A 328 -25.75 11.56 -10.19
CA ASP A 328 -25.50 12.83 -10.88
C ASP A 328 -25.32 12.70 -12.40
N GLY A 329 -25.24 11.47 -12.90
CA GLY A 329 -25.11 11.12 -14.31
C GLY A 329 -23.68 10.84 -14.77
N VAL A 330 -22.70 10.88 -13.87
CA VAL A 330 -21.34 10.35 -14.06
C VAL A 330 -21.22 9.03 -13.31
N ASN A 331 -20.56 8.04 -13.90
CA ASN A 331 -20.43 6.74 -13.22
C ASN A 331 -19.22 6.74 -12.27
N ASP A 332 -19.27 5.93 -11.22
CA ASP A 332 -18.30 5.90 -10.12
C ASP A 332 -16.87 5.67 -10.62
N LYS A 333 -16.73 4.82 -11.65
CA LYS A 333 -15.46 4.61 -12.36
C LYS A 333 -14.89 5.88 -12.97
N ALA A 334 -15.68 6.66 -13.69
CA ALA A 334 -15.20 7.86 -14.37
C ALA A 334 -14.72 8.90 -13.36
N GLU A 335 -15.42 9.03 -12.24
CA GLU A 335 -15.06 9.92 -11.15
C GLU A 335 -13.79 9.45 -10.42
N THR A 336 -13.71 8.14 -10.12
CA THR A 336 -12.51 7.52 -9.57
C THR A 336 -11.28 7.72 -10.47
N LEU A 337 -11.45 7.71 -11.79
CA LEU A 337 -10.37 7.99 -12.75
C LEU A 337 -10.03 9.49 -12.84
N ALA A 338 -11.03 10.36 -12.68
CA ALA A 338 -10.87 11.81 -12.65
C ALA A 338 -10.31 12.34 -11.32
N GLY A 339 -10.38 11.54 -10.25
CA GLY A 339 -9.97 11.94 -8.90
C GLY A 339 -11.03 12.74 -8.15
N THR A 340 -12.30 12.64 -8.55
CA THR A 340 -13.45 13.29 -7.91
C THR A 340 -14.12 12.32 -6.92
N ASP A 341 -15.06 12.82 -6.10
CA ASP A 341 -15.79 12.03 -5.09
C ASP A 341 -17.09 11.47 -5.68
N PRO A 342 -17.21 10.15 -5.91
CA PRO A 342 -18.41 9.51 -6.47
C PRO A 342 -19.66 9.54 -5.57
N ASN A 343 -19.55 10.10 -4.36
CA ASN A 343 -20.67 10.22 -3.43
C ASN A 343 -21.21 11.66 -3.35
N SER A 344 -20.73 12.56 -4.21
CA SER A 344 -20.97 14.00 -4.09
C SER A 344 -21.45 14.63 -5.41
N ALA A 345 -22.78 14.72 -5.51
CA ALA A 345 -23.44 15.24 -6.70
C ALA A 345 -23.01 16.69 -6.99
N GLY A 346 -22.26 16.90 -8.08
CA GLY A 346 -21.83 18.23 -8.52
C GLY A 346 -20.33 18.42 -8.79
N HIS A 347 -19.50 17.39 -8.67
CA HIS A 347 -18.06 17.48 -9.00
C HIS A 347 -17.69 16.73 -10.30
N ALA A 348 -18.57 16.73 -11.29
CA ALA A 348 -18.39 16.09 -12.61
C ALA A 348 -17.20 16.61 -13.47
N SER A 349 -16.28 17.42 -12.94
CA SER A 349 -15.11 17.90 -13.66
C SER A 349 -13.91 18.22 -12.76
N PRO A 350 -12.68 17.85 -13.14
CA PRO A 350 -11.44 18.17 -12.41
C PRO A 350 -11.11 19.68 -12.27
N ALA A 351 -12.01 20.56 -12.71
CA ALA A 351 -11.89 22.02 -12.59
C ALA A 351 -12.37 22.58 -11.24
N ASP A 352 -13.10 21.81 -10.43
CA ASP A 352 -13.72 22.30 -9.18
C ASP A 352 -12.99 21.89 -7.89
N HIS A 353 -11.74 21.41 -7.97
CA HIS A 353 -10.92 21.31 -6.76
C HIS A 353 -10.65 22.72 -6.23
N PRO A 354 -11.06 23.08 -5.00
CA PRO A 354 -10.34 24.10 -4.29
C PRO A 354 -8.95 23.52 -4.07
N ASN A 355 -7.93 24.15 -4.66
CA ASN A 355 -6.58 24.03 -4.14
C ASN A 355 -6.68 24.08 -2.61
N GLY A 356 -6.28 23.01 -1.93
CA GLY A 356 -6.14 22.94 -0.47
C GLY A 356 -5.06 23.88 0.07
N GLY A 357 -4.82 25.02 -0.58
CA GLY A 357 -4.28 26.21 0.05
C GLY A 357 -5.40 26.86 0.86
N GLN A 358 -5.62 26.38 2.08
CA GLN A 358 -6.16 27.28 3.09
C GLN A 358 -5.13 28.38 3.31
N SER A 359 -5.53 29.57 2.88
CA SER A 359 -4.91 30.85 3.12
C SER A 359 -4.39 30.93 4.56
N ALA A 360 -3.10 31.27 4.68
CA ALA A 360 -2.62 31.92 5.88
C ALA A 360 -3.42 33.22 6.08
N GLY A 361 -4.03 33.39 7.26
CA GLY A 361 -4.72 34.59 7.70
C GLY A 361 -6.24 34.44 7.68
N ASP A 362 -6.87 34.30 8.85
CA ASP A 362 -7.31 35.47 9.64
C ASP A 362 -7.83 35.03 11.02
N ILE A 363 -7.28 35.72 12.06
CA ILE A 363 -7.62 35.81 13.50
C ILE A 363 -7.65 34.57 14.39
#